data_AF-A0A354DL31-F1
#
_entry.id   AF-A0A354DL31-F1
#
_cell.length_a   1.000
_cell.length_b   1.000
_cell.length_c   1.000
_cell.angle_alpha   90.00
_cell.angle_beta   90.00
_cell.angle_gamma   90.00
#
_symmetry.space_group_name_H-M   'P 1'
#
loop_
_entity.id
_entity.type
_entity.pdbx_description
1 polymer ?
#
loop_
_entity_poly.entity_id
_entity_poly.type
_entity_poly.pdbx_seq_one_letter_code
_entity_poly.pdbx_strand_id
1 'polypeptide(L)'
;IRAGQFSSIYLFYGREEYLMENYIKGIENKLLAQEERDFNFNEYDLKETTIQEVIANAETFPFMCDKRIVLARNALFLTSSRVSSSVEHDLDAFIRYIHNP
;
A
#
# COMPACT_ATOMS: atom_id res chain seq x y z
N ILE A 1 -1.75 11.29 -11.05
CA ILE A 1 -0.38 11.78 -10.73
C ILE A 1 -0.02 12.90 -11.71
N ARG A 2 -0.42 14.14 -11.44
CA ARG A 2 0.01 15.32 -12.20
C ARG A 2 0.59 16.32 -11.20
N ALA A 3 1.68 16.98 -11.58
CA ALA A 3 2.37 18.04 -10.84
C ALA A 3 3.17 17.64 -9.58
N GLY A 4 3.87 16.50 -9.57
CA GLY A 4 4.87 16.17 -8.53
C GLY A 4 4.32 16.00 -7.11
N GLN A 5 3.02 16.22 -6.90
CA GLN A 5 2.33 16.00 -5.65
C GLN A 5 1.80 14.58 -5.63
N PHE A 6 2.31 13.79 -4.68
CA PHE A 6 1.82 12.47 -4.38
C PHE A 6 0.96 12.54 -3.12
N SER A 7 -0.19 11.87 -3.16
CA SER A 7 -1.04 11.66 -2.00
C SER A 7 -0.42 10.58 -1.12
N SER A 8 -0.65 10.64 0.20
CA SER A 8 -0.15 9.61 1.13
C SER A 8 -0.81 8.24 0.90
N ILE A 9 -2.05 8.22 0.38
CA ILE A 9 -2.81 6.98 0.14
C ILE A 9 -3.43 6.99 -1.25
N TYR A 10 -3.37 5.82 -1.91
CA TYR A 10 -4.03 5.53 -3.17
C TYR A 10 -4.83 4.22 -3.06
N LEU A 11 -6.03 4.19 -3.63
CA LEU A 11 -6.80 2.96 -3.81
C LEU A 11 -6.87 2.62 -5.30
N PHE A 12 -6.27 1.48 -5.66
CA PHE A 12 -6.38 0.91 -7.01
C PHE A 12 -7.41 -0.22 -6.97
N TYR A 13 -8.46 -0.09 -7.78
CA TYR A 13 -9.53 -1.09 -7.89
C TYR A 13 -10.07 -1.14 -9.33
N GLY A 14 -10.59 -2.30 -9.73
CA GLY A 14 -11.14 -2.53 -11.06
C GLY A 14 -10.72 -3.87 -11.64
N ARG A 15 -11.09 -4.12 -12.90
CA ARG A 15 -10.76 -5.37 -13.62
C ARG A 15 -9.46 -5.28 -14.43
N GLU A 16 -8.95 -4.07 -14.64
CA GLU A 16 -7.79 -3.79 -15.49
C GLU A 16 -6.48 -3.89 -14.68
N GLU A 17 -6.10 -5.11 -14.29
CA GLU A 17 -4.88 -5.36 -13.49
C GLU A 17 -3.62 -4.80 -14.14
N TYR A 18 -3.47 -4.99 -15.46
CA TYR A 18 -2.31 -4.48 -16.21
C TYR A 18 -2.16 -2.96 -16.08
N LEU A 19 -3.26 -2.21 -16.14
CA LEU A 19 -3.21 -0.76 -15.95
C LEU A 19 -2.82 -0.40 -14.52
N MET A 20 -3.37 -1.08 -13.52
CA MET A 20 -3.01 -0.84 -12.12
C MET A 20 -1.52 -1.09 -11.86
N GLU A 21 -0.98 -2.22 -12.35
CA GLU A 21 0.45 -2.52 -12.23
C GLU A 21 1.33 -1.48 -12.91
N ASN A 22 0.94 -0.99 -14.10
CA ASN A 22 1.67 0.07 -14.77
C ASN A 22 1.67 1.37 -13.97
N TYR A 23 0.56 1.72 -13.31
CA TYR A 23 0.51 2.90 -12.46
C TYR A 23 1.35 2.75 -11.19
N ILE A 24 1.28 1.58 -10.52
CA ILE A 24 2.06 1.27 -9.32
C ILE A 24 3.55 1.38 -9.64
N LYS A 25 4.03 0.70 -10.70
CA LYS A 25 5.42 0.81 -11.17
C LYS A 25 5.80 2.26 -11.53
N GLY A 26 4.87 3.01 -12.10
CA GLY A 26 5.07 4.43 -12.40
C GLY A 26 5.23 5.31 -11.16
N ILE A 27 4.59 4.96 -10.04
CA ILE A 27 4.78 5.63 -8.74
C ILE A 27 6.13 5.23 -8.14
N GLU A 28 6.41 3.94 -8.09
CA GLU A 28 7.67 3.37 -7.60
C GLU A 28 8.87 4.02 -8.28
N ASN A 29 8.90 4.02 -9.61
CA ASN A 29 9.99 4.60 -10.40
C ASN A 29 10.17 6.12 -10.23
N LYS A 30 9.15 6.83 -9.74
CA LYS A 30 9.21 8.29 -9.52
C LYS A 30 9.59 8.66 -8.09
N LEU A 31 9.30 7.80 -7.12
CA LEU A 31 9.51 8.08 -5.70
C LEU A 31 10.77 7.43 -5.14
N LEU A 32 11.22 6.32 -5.73
CA LEU A 32 12.36 5.55 -5.24
C LEU A 32 13.39 5.32 -6.35
N ALA A 33 14.64 5.69 -6.07
CA ALA A 33 15.79 5.27 -6.85
C ALA A 33 15.95 3.75 -6.76
N GLN A 34 16.66 3.15 -7.73
CA GLN A 34 16.79 1.69 -7.80
C GLN A 34 17.42 1.11 -6.53
N GLU A 35 18.44 1.76 -5.98
CA GLU A 35 19.14 1.33 -4.76
C GLU A 35 18.28 1.46 -3.49
N GLU A 36 17.25 2.30 -3.49
CA GLU A 36 16.41 2.56 -2.31
C GLU A 36 15.28 1.54 -2.17
N ARG A 37 14.90 0.87 -3.27
CA ARG A 37 13.70 0.01 -3.35
C ARG A 37 13.75 -1.17 -2.39
N ASP A 38 14.90 -1.82 -2.26
CA ASP A 38 15.05 -3.02 -1.43
C ASP A 38 14.66 -2.78 0.03
N PHE A 39 14.77 -1.54 0.51
CA PHE A 39 14.48 -1.15 1.89
C PHE A 39 13.21 -0.30 2.05
N ASN A 40 12.76 0.36 0.98
CA ASN A 40 11.70 1.37 1.03
C ASN A 40 10.50 1.03 0.16
N PHE A 41 10.48 -0.13 -0.50
CA PHE A 41 9.31 -0.69 -1.15
C PHE A 41 8.93 -2.01 -0.46
N ASN A 42 7.75 -2.04 0.16
CA ASN A 42 7.24 -3.24 0.82
C ASN A 42 5.88 -3.60 0.21
N GLU A 43 5.73 -4.86 -0.21
CA GLU A 43 4.49 -5.40 -0.76
C GLU A 43 3.94 -6.49 0.15
N TYR A 44 2.63 -6.43 0.44
CA TYR A 44 1.93 -7.34 1.33
C TYR A 44 0.67 -7.90 0.66
N ASP A 45 0.34 -9.17 0.92
CA ASP A 45 -0.95 -9.76 0.57
C ASP A 45 -1.85 -9.78 1.83
N LEU A 46 -2.93 -9.00 1.82
CA LEU A 46 -3.86 -8.90 2.96
C LEU A 46 -4.68 -10.18 3.19
N LYS A 47 -4.54 -11.21 2.34
CA LYS A 47 -5.05 -12.55 2.67
C LYS A 47 -4.22 -13.26 3.74
N GLU A 48 -2.95 -12.86 3.91
CA GLU A 48 -1.96 -13.51 4.76
C GLU A 48 -1.35 -12.57 5.80
N THR A 49 -1.39 -11.25 5.55
CA THR A 49 -0.85 -10.21 6.43
C THR A 49 -1.96 -9.33 6.97
N THR A 50 -1.95 -9.03 8.28
CA THR A 50 -2.95 -8.15 8.88
C THR A 50 -2.79 -6.71 8.40
N ILE A 51 -3.87 -5.90 8.41
CA ILE A 51 -3.77 -4.50 7.97
C ILE A 51 -2.96 -3.68 8.99
N GLN A 52 -2.98 -4.12 10.26
CA GLN A 52 -2.23 -3.54 11.36
C GLN A 52 -0.71 -3.64 11.13
N GLU A 53 -0.22 -4.78 10.62
CA GLU A 53 1.19 -4.94 10.25
C GLU A 53 1.61 -4.02 9.10
N VAL A 54 0.73 -3.88 8.10
CA VAL A 54 0.95 -2.96 6.97
C VAL A 54 1.02 -1.51 7.46
N ILE A 55 0.11 -1.10 8.34
CA ILE A 55 0.10 0.24 8.96
C ILE A 55 1.38 0.46 9.76
N ALA A 56 1.79 -0.50 10.60
CA ALA A 56 3.02 -0.40 11.37
C ALA A 56 4.25 -0.19 10.48
N ASN A 57 4.32 -0.86 9.32
CA ASN A 57 5.38 -0.63 8.35
C ASN A 57 5.28 0.77 7.71
N ALA A 58 4.07 1.23 7.37
CA ALA A 58 3.85 2.55 6.78
C ALA A 58 4.20 3.71 7.74
N GLU A 59 4.04 3.51 9.05
CA GLU A 59 4.38 4.50 10.09
C GLU A 59 5.87 4.54 10.44
N THR A 60 6.65 3.54 10.02
CA THR A 60 8.10 3.55 10.25
C THR A 60 8.83 4.44 9.24
N PHE A 61 9.88 5.11 9.72
CA PHE A 61 10.68 6.00 8.88
C PHE A 61 11.34 5.25 7.70
N PRO A 62 11.39 5.88 6.52
CA PRO A 62 12.16 5.36 5.40
C PRO A 62 13.65 5.26 5.75
N PHE A 63 14.32 4.28 5.15
CA PHE A 63 15.73 4.02 5.37
C PHE A 63 16.59 4.76 4.34
N MET A 64 17.36 5.73 4.83
CA MET A 64 18.33 6.53 4.04
C MET A 64 17.74 7.24 2.80
N CYS A 65 16.43 7.49 2.77
CA CYS A 65 15.76 8.27 1.72
C CYS A 65 14.56 9.05 2.27
N ASP A 66 13.89 9.82 1.41
CA ASP A 66 12.81 10.72 1.80
C ASP A 66 11.43 10.05 1.89
N LYS A 67 11.24 8.90 1.23
CA LYS A 67 9.93 8.28 1.00
C LYS A 67 9.97 6.78 1.12
N ARG A 68 8.87 6.19 1.58
CA ARG A 68 8.59 4.76 1.52
C ARG A 68 7.30 4.54 0.71
N ILE A 69 7.23 3.39 0.05
CA ILE A 69 6.01 2.87 -0.55
C ILE A 69 5.65 1.57 0.15
N VAL A 70 4.43 1.51 0.67
CA VAL A 70 3.82 0.29 1.18
C VAL A 70 2.64 -0.08 0.29
N LEU A 71 2.71 -1.23 -0.36
CA LEU A 71 1.68 -1.75 -1.26
C LEU A 71 0.94 -2.90 -0.58
N ALA A 72 -0.33 -2.68 -0.27
CA ALA A 72 -1.20 -3.72 0.28
C ALA A 72 -2.14 -4.25 -0.81
N ARG A 73 -1.97 -5.52 -1.19
CA ARG A 73 -2.80 -6.20 -2.19
C ARG A 73 -3.95 -6.94 -1.54
N ASN A 74 -4.97 -7.24 -2.33
CA ASN A 74 -6.12 -8.05 -1.92
C ASN A 74 -6.84 -7.53 -0.67
N ALA A 75 -7.10 -6.23 -0.58
CA ALA A 75 -7.92 -5.62 0.47
C ALA A 75 -9.41 -6.02 0.34
N LEU A 76 -9.72 -7.31 0.52
CA LEU A 76 -11.04 -7.87 0.26
C LEU A 76 -12.12 -7.36 1.22
N PHE A 77 -11.73 -6.85 2.38
CA PHE A 77 -12.62 -6.15 3.32
C PHE A 77 -13.22 -4.85 2.74
N LEU A 78 -12.68 -4.32 1.64
CA LEU A 78 -13.28 -3.23 0.87
C LEU A 78 -14.36 -3.70 -0.11
N THR A 79 -14.62 -5.00 -0.17
CA THR A 79 -15.57 -5.64 -1.07
C THR A 79 -16.63 -6.41 -0.29
N SER A 80 -17.72 -6.80 -0.96
CA SER A 80 -18.72 -7.71 -0.38
C SER A 80 -18.31 -9.18 -0.45
N SER A 81 -17.07 -9.48 -0.84
CA SER A 81 -16.59 -10.84 -1.07
C SER A 81 -16.38 -11.58 0.25
N ARG A 82 -16.95 -12.79 0.37
CA ARG A 82 -16.78 -13.66 1.56
C ARG A 82 -15.54 -14.55 1.45
N VAL A 83 -14.48 -14.08 0.80
CA VAL A 83 -13.26 -14.85 0.68
C VAL A 83 -12.66 -15.04 2.07
N SER A 84 -12.33 -16.28 2.41
CA SER A 84 -11.62 -16.61 3.63
C SER A 84 -10.23 -15.97 3.59
N SER A 85 -10.02 -14.93 4.38
CA SER A 85 -8.68 -14.52 4.78
C SER A 85 -8.18 -15.45 5.88
N SER A 86 -6.89 -15.77 5.91
CA SER A 86 -6.30 -16.51 7.04
C SER A 86 -6.05 -15.60 8.25
N VAL A 87 -6.27 -14.29 8.08
CA VAL A 87 -6.03 -13.25 9.08
C VAL A 87 -7.26 -12.38 9.32
N GLU A 88 -7.35 -11.82 10.52
CA GLU A 88 -8.40 -10.89 10.92
C GLU A 88 -7.86 -9.45 10.94
N HIS A 89 -8.57 -8.54 10.25
CA HIS A 89 -8.18 -7.14 10.12
C HIS A 89 -8.91 -6.26 11.14
N ASP A 90 -8.19 -5.38 11.82
CA ASP A 90 -8.77 -4.27 12.60
C ASP A 90 -9.07 -3.10 11.67
N LEU A 91 -10.34 -2.98 11.27
CA LEU A 91 -10.78 -1.92 10.37
C LEU A 91 -10.86 -0.55 11.06
N ASP A 92 -11.02 -0.51 12.38
CA ASP A 92 -11.02 0.75 13.12
C ASP A 92 -9.61 1.37 13.14
N ALA A 93 -8.57 0.54 13.28
CA ALA A 93 -7.18 0.97 13.11
C ALA A 93 -6.91 1.52 11.71
N PHE A 94 -7.40 0.82 10.68
CA PHE A 94 -7.26 1.26 9.30
C PHE A 94 -7.95 2.59 9.01
N ILE A 95 -9.18 2.77 9.51
CA ILE A 95 -9.93 4.03 9.38
C ILE A 95 -9.18 5.17 10.07
N ARG A 96 -8.67 4.95 11.30
CA ARG A 96 -7.87 5.97 12.01
C ARG A 96 -6.64 6.38 11.21
N TYR A 97 -5.91 5.41 10.65
CA TYR A 97 -4.74 5.68 9.82
C TYR A 97 -5.09 6.48 8.56
N ILE A 98 -6.15 6.12 7.83
CA ILE A 98 -6.54 6.86 6.62
C ILE A 98 -6.87 8.34 6.90
N HIS A 99 -7.45 8.62 8.07
CA HIS A 99 -7.77 10.00 8.46
C HIS A 99 -6.54 10.83 8.83
N ASN A 100 -5.42 10.19 9.19
CA ASN A 100 -4.17 10.86 9.54
C ASN A 100 -2.95 10.00 9.16
N PRO A 101 -2.66 9.88 7.85
CA PRO A 101 -1.60 9.02 7.31
C PRO A 101 -0.22 9.66 7.34
#